data_AF-A0A810NMN8-F1
#
_entry.id   AF-A0A810NMN8-F1
#
_cell.length_a   1.000
_cell.length_b   1.000
_cell.length_c   1.000
_cell.angle_alpha   90.00
_cell.angle_beta   90.00
_cell.angle_gamma   90.00
#
_symmetry.space_group_name_H-M   'P 1'
#
loop_
_entity.id
_entity.type
_entity.pdbx_description
1 polymer ?
#
loop_
_entity_poly.entity_id
_entity_poly.type
_entity_poly.pdbx_seq_one_letter_code
_entity_poly.pdbx_strand_id
1 'polypeptide(L)' 'MTAPRNEPLWFVADGSRVVLGSEVRLDDGPGVYGVVVGVDPGHGMPVVEVRTGPQAGQVRRLWPGRIPGLRAAA' A
#
# COMPACT_ATOMS: atom_id res chain seq x y z
N MET A 1 -19.62 -23.29 2.42
CA MET A 1 -18.58 -22.71 3.31
C MET A 1 -17.53 -22.08 2.42
N THR A 2 -17.54 -20.76 2.27
CA THR A 2 -16.54 -20.04 1.47
C THR A 2 -15.25 -20.04 2.29
N ALA A 3 -14.19 -20.67 1.79
CA ALA A 3 -12.88 -20.64 2.42
C ALA A 3 -12.48 -19.17 2.67
N PRO A 4 -11.81 -18.85 3.80
CA PRO A 4 -11.25 -17.51 3.97
C PRO A 4 -10.37 -17.25 2.75
N ARG A 5 -10.69 -16.20 1.98
CA ARG A 5 -9.83 -15.78 0.87
C ARG A 5 -8.45 -15.60 1.49
N ASN A 6 -7.48 -16.39 1.02
CA ASN A 6 -6.06 -16.13 1.26
C ASN A 6 -5.76 -14.80 0.56
N GLU A 7 -6.15 -13.70 1.20
CA GLU A 7 -5.75 -12.38 0.78
C GLU A 7 -4.24 -12.32 0.94
N PRO A 8 -3.51 -11.99 -0.13
CA PRO A 8 -2.06 -11.87 -0.03
C PRO A 8 -1.71 -10.90 1.09
N LEU A 9 -0.91 -11.39 2.03
CA LEU A 9 -0.52 -10.70 3.26
C LEU A 9 0.83 -10.03 3.02
N TRP A 10 0.89 -8.71 3.08
CA TRP A 10 2.15 -7.96 2.97
C TRP A 10 2.48 -7.27 4.27
N PHE A 11 3.78 -7.20 4.52
CA PHE A 11 4.38 -6.39 5.57
C PHE A 11 5.13 -5.24 4.91
N VAL A 12 4.90 -4.03 5.39
CA VAL A 12 5.59 -2.83 4.92
C VAL A 12 6.79 -2.53 5.83
N ALA A 13 7.55 -1.46 5.56
CA ALA A 13 8.87 -1.28 6.15
C ALA A 13 8.88 -1.22 7.70
N ASP A 14 7.82 -0.71 8.33
CA ASP A 14 7.68 -0.70 9.79
C ASP A 14 7.18 -2.03 10.38
N GLY A 15 7.02 -3.06 9.56
CA GLY A 15 6.46 -4.35 9.96
C GLY A 15 4.93 -4.37 10.07
N SER A 16 4.25 -3.27 9.73
CA SER A 16 2.79 -3.23 9.69
C SER A 16 2.26 -4.15 8.60
N ARG A 17 1.19 -4.86 8.91
CA ARG A 17 0.40 -5.60 7.93
C ARG A 17 -0.41 -4.61 7.09
N VAL A 18 -0.34 -4.74 5.77
CA VAL A 18 -1.23 -4.02 4.84
C VAL A 18 -2.10 -5.01 4.06
N VAL A 19 -3.32 -4.57 3.76
CA VAL A 19 -4.33 -5.28 2.98
C VAL A 19 -4.95 -4.33 1.95
N LEU A 20 -5.73 -4.86 1.02
CA LEU A 20 -6.49 -4.02 0.09
C LEU A 20 -7.34 -3.00 0.86
N GLY A 21 -7.35 -1.75 0.41
CA GLY A 21 -8.01 -0.63 1.06
C GLY A 21 -7.20 0.04 2.17
N SER A 22 -6.04 -0.50 2.58
CA SER A 22 -5.22 0.13 3.62
C SER A 22 -4.67 1.47 3.13
N GLU A 23 -4.81 2.52 3.94
CA GLU A 23 -4.11 3.77 3.74
C GLU A 23 -2.67 3.66 4.26
N VAL A 24 -1.71 4.04 3.43
CA VAL A 24 -0.28 3.87 3.69
C VAL A 24 0.47 5.17 3.42
N ARG A 25 1.52 5.41 4.21
CA ARG A 25 2.48 6.49 3.97
C ARG A 25 3.43 6.06 2.86
N LEU A 26 3.83 6.99 1.99
CA LEU A 26 4.77 6.71 0.90
C LEU A 26 6.10 7.42 1.13
N ASP A 27 7.20 6.78 0.74
CA ASP A 27 8.56 7.34 0.77
C ASP A 27 8.82 8.33 -0.40
N ASP A 28 7.80 9.09 -0.78
CA ASP A 28 7.84 10.10 -1.84
C ASP A 28 7.83 11.53 -1.26
N GLY A 29 7.88 11.66 0.08
CA GLY A 29 7.97 12.92 0.80
C GLY A 29 7.03 13.01 2.00
N PRO A 30 7.20 14.03 2.86
CA PRO A 30 6.33 14.23 4.03
C PRO A 30 4.88 14.51 3.59
N GLY A 31 3.91 13.86 4.25
CA GLY A 31 2.48 14.05 3.97
C GLY A 31 1.96 13.32 2.72
N VAL A 32 2.82 12.57 2.01
CA VAL A 32 2.39 11.74 0.88
C VAL A 32 1.82 10.43 1.40
N TYR A 33 0.58 10.13 1.02
CA TYR A 33 -0.07 8.85 1.31
C TYR A 33 -0.84 8.31 0.11
N GLY A 34 -1.12 7.02 0.16
CA GLY A 34 -1.90 6.31 -0.86
C GLY A 34 -2.74 5.20 -0.27
N VAL A 35 -3.53 4.55 -1.12
CA VAL A 35 -4.38 3.41 -0.77
C VAL A 35 -3.89 2.18 -1.52
N VAL A 36 -3.73 1.06 -0.83
CA VAL A 36 -3.45 -0.22 -1.49
C VAL A 36 -4.68 -0.65 -2.27
N VAL A 37 -4.61 -0.62 -3.59
CA VAL A 37 -5.75 -0.94 -4.48
C VAL A 37 -5.63 -2.31 -5.13
N GLY A 38 -4.46 -2.94 -5.05
CA GLY A 38 -4.25 -4.22 -5.69
C GLY A 38 -2.88 -4.81 -5.43
N VAL A 39 -2.59 -5.82 -6.25
CA VAL A 39 -1.36 -6.61 -6.22
C VAL A 39 -0.91 -6.78 -7.64
N ASP A 40 0.37 -6.56 -7.90
CA ASP A 40 0.98 -6.93 -9.16
C ASP A 40 1.08 -8.47 -9.19
N PRO A 41 0.39 -9.15 -10.13
CA PRO A 41 0.36 -10.61 -10.17
C PRO A 41 1.70 -11.23 -10.62
N GLY A 42 2.60 -10.45 -11.22
CA GLY A 42 3.91 -10.94 -11.67
C GLY A 42 4.95 -10.96 -10.56
N HIS A 43 4.84 -10.07 -9.57
CA HIS A 43 5.87 -9.86 -8.55
C HIS A 43 5.33 -9.94 -7.11
N GLY A 44 4.02 -10.06 -6.92
CA GLY A 44 3.39 -10.07 -5.59
C GLY A 44 3.53 -8.74 -4.84
N MET A 45 3.80 -7.64 -5.55
CA MET A 45 4.05 -6.33 -4.96
C MET A 45 2.74 -5.55 -4.78
N PRO A 46 2.59 -4.74 -3.71
CA PRO A 46 1.41 -3.91 -3.55
C PRO A 46 1.32 -2.86 -4.66
N VAL A 47 0.10 -2.70 -5.18
CA VAL A 47 -0.25 -1.62 -6.09
C VAL A 47 -0.99 -0.57 -5.29
N VAL A 48 -0.48 0.66 -5.33
CA VAL A 48 -0.95 1.77 -4.52
C VAL A 48 -1.41 2.92 -5.41
N GLU A 49 -2.60 3.44 -5.13
CA GLU A 49 -3.09 4.70 -5.68
C GLU A 49 -2.65 5.83 -4.76
N VAL A 50 -1.86 6.77 -5.28
CA VAL A 50 -1.39 7.94 -4.53
C VAL A 50 -2.55 8.93 -4.36
N ARG A 51 -2.86 9.31 -3.12
CA ARG A 51 -3.96 10.23 -2.80
C ARG A 51 -3.51 11.68 -2.62
N THR A 52 -2.28 11.89 -2.15
CA THR A 52 -1.75 13.24 -1.88
C THR A 52 -0.35 13.44 -2.43
N GLY A 53 0.05 14.70 -2.56
CA GLY A 53 1.35 15.09 -3.06
C GLY A 53 1.42 15.27 -4.58
N PRO A 54 2.63 15.45 -5.14
CA PRO A 54 2.84 15.80 -6.55
C PRO A 54 2.36 14.74 -7.55
N GLN A 55 2.15 13.51 -7.07
CA GLN A 55 1.78 12.35 -7.89
C GLN A 55 0.38 11.84 -7.55
N ALA A 56 -0.45 12.65 -6.88
CA ALA A 56 -1.83 12.32 -6.59
C ALA A 56 -2.59 11.89 -7.86
N GLY A 57 -3.38 10.83 -7.75
CA GLY A 57 -4.11 10.20 -8.85
C GLY A 57 -3.31 9.14 -9.63
N GLN A 58 -2.00 8.99 -9.37
CA GLN A 58 -1.22 7.93 -10.00
C GLN A 58 -1.40 6.59 -9.30
N VAL A 59 -1.54 5.52 -10.09
CA VAL A 59 -1.53 4.14 -9.62
C VAL A 59 -0.18 3.53 -9.96
N ARG A 60 0.51 2.97 -8.96
CA ARG A 60 1.86 2.44 -9.13
C ARG A 60 2.12 1.20 -8.29
N ARG A 61 2.96 0.32 -8.83
CA ARG A 61 3.54 -0.78 -8.09
C ARG A 61 4.65 -0.25 -7.19
N LEU A 62 4.55 -0.51 -5.89
CA LEU A 62 5.55 -0.11 -4.92
C LEU A 62 6.20 -1.33 -4.28
N TRP A 63 7.50 -1.24 -4.04
CA TRP A 63 8.17 -2.16 -3.16
C TRP A 63 7.69 -1.92 -1.72
N PRO A 64 7.51 -2.95 -0.89
CA PRO A 64 7.12 -2.76 0.51
C PRO A 64 8.04 -1.81 1.29
N GLY A 65 9.34 -1.76 0.94
CA GLY A 65 10.29 -0.80 1.53
C GLY A 65 10.03 0.67 1.19
N ARG A 66 9.28 0.97 0.12
CA ARG A 66 8.83 2.34 -0.23
C ARG A 66 7.56 2.75 0.49
N ILE A 67 7.05 1.87 1.35
CA ILE A 67 5.89 2.10 2.19
C ILE A 67 6.40 2.09 3.63
N PRO A 68 6.76 3.25 4.22
CA PRO A 68 7.29 3.32 5.57
C PRO A 68 6.30 2.91 6.67
N GLY A 69 5.01 2.75 6.35
CA GLY A 69 4.02 2.27 7.31
C GLY A 69 2.59 2.59 6.93
N LEU A 70 1.66 2.17 7.76
CA LEU A 70 0.26 2.61 7.68
C LEU A 70 0.15 4.12 7.91
N ARG A 71 -0.87 4.75 7.31
CA ARG A 71 -1.26 6.10 7.68
C ARG A 71 -2.03 6.00 9.00
N ALA A 72 -1.54 6.66 10.04
CA ALA A 72 -2.31 6.82 11.27
C ALA A 72 -3.59 7.60 10.95
N ALA A 73 -4.75 7.06 11.32
CA ALA A 73 -5.98 7.82 11.31
C ALA A 73 -5.81 8.99 12.30
N ALA A 74 -5.95 10.21 11.79
CA ALA A 74 -5.96 11.43 12.60
C ALA A 74 -7.32 11.60 13.27
#